data_AF-A0A1I3S732-F1
#
_entry.id   AF-A0A1I3S732-F1
#
_cell.length_a   1.000
_cell.length_b   1.000
_cell.length_c   1.000
_cell.angle_alpha   90.00
_cell.angle_beta   90.00
_cell.angle_gamma   90.00
#
_symmetry.space_group_name_H-M   'P 1'
#
loop_
_entity.id
_entity.type
_entity.pdbx_description
1 polymer ?
#
loop_
_entity_poly.entity_id
_entity_poly.type
_entity_poly.pdbx_seq_one_letter_code
_entity_poly.pdbx_strand_id
1 'polypeptide(L)'
;MDATAGQPLAVTFRHARVVDAPGSPLPEDEVPRVLRYLERQPAVLVGSGFGPDRFTGEVDVPESYHTDGTWVWHASVPHYLRKHGIPPEPDFLAHIRAQDHRPPYVDKLLRRTAAADLLGRPRPRADARDLGPTSGDVAAALETQTDPKLDDAALLVVLAERLGQQGVWPEAYRIAARADHAWCLNATDRGWEVAWYENDEPVEAHHFEQAQDAAQFLLGTLLLHPARRTAGQETPLETSAELADWPIQPTEGEPPLTLLRNKRIVRLAAGTVVLRFGGDGGNLVHHDETRFPTTSLPIERERDERKYRVCRPLSVILGIAVPWAGLPGGAVSYVLPRAVRDHVTDGSLERFVG
;
A
#
# COMPACT_ATOMS: atom_id res chain seq x y z
N MET A 1 19.02 22.54 -5.18
CA MET A 1 17.82 22.92 -5.92
C MET A 1 16.79 23.21 -4.87
N ASP A 2 16.42 24.47 -4.71
CA ASP A 2 15.46 24.86 -3.68
C ASP A 2 14.07 24.84 -4.28
N ALA A 3 13.16 24.15 -3.59
CA ALA A 3 11.80 23.96 -4.04
C ALA A 3 10.84 24.26 -2.89
N THR A 4 9.89 25.16 -3.12
CA THR A 4 8.88 25.57 -2.15
C THR A 4 7.50 25.33 -2.75
N ALA A 5 6.58 24.75 -1.97
CA ALA A 5 5.24 24.45 -2.43
C ALA A 5 4.54 25.72 -2.95
N GLY A 6 3.87 25.63 -4.09
CA GLY A 6 3.24 26.76 -4.75
C GLY A 6 4.17 27.71 -5.50
N GLN A 7 5.50 27.50 -5.47
CA GLN A 7 6.46 28.25 -6.26
C GLN A 7 7.05 27.40 -7.41
N PRO A 8 7.49 28.01 -8.53
CA PRO A 8 8.26 27.30 -9.54
C PRO A 8 9.63 26.86 -9.02
N LEU A 9 10.20 25.81 -9.62
CA LEU A 9 11.55 25.37 -9.28
C LEU A 9 12.60 26.45 -9.61
N ALA A 10 13.45 26.75 -8.63
CA ALA A 10 14.64 27.58 -8.81
C ALA A 10 15.78 26.75 -9.40
N VAL A 11 15.71 26.51 -10.72
CA VAL A 11 16.72 25.79 -11.50
C VAL A 11 17.13 26.56 -12.76
N THR A 12 18.38 26.40 -13.17
CA THR A 12 18.93 26.92 -14.41
C THR A 12 19.48 25.76 -15.24
N PHE A 13 18.91 25.53 -16.42
CA PHE A 13 19.39 24.52 -17.35
C PHE A 13 20.52 25.05 -18.22
N ARG A 14 21.50 24.21 -18.49
CA ARG A 14 22.51 24.43 -19.55
C ARG A 14 21.99 23.83 -20.84
N HIS A 15 22.23 24.51 -21.96
CA HIS A 15 21.77 24.03 -23.27
C HIS A 15 22.96 23.49 -24.05
N ALA A 16 22.89 22.21 -24.41
CA ALA A 16 23.91 21.58 -25.22
C ALA A 16 23.90 22.20 -26.62
N ARG A 17 25.02 22.75 -27.06
CA ARG A 17 25.17 23.28 -28.41
C ARG A 17 25.21 22.13 -29.41
N VAL A 18 24.46 22.29 -30.49
CA VAL A 18 24.57 21.42 -31.65
C VAL A 18 25.85 21.79 -32.38
N VAL A 19 26.85 20.91 -32.29
CA VAL A 19 28.16 21.10 -32.91
C VAL A 19 28.00 21.14 -34.44
N ASP A 20 28.63 22.12 -35.08
CA ASP A 20 28.56 22.43 -36.51
C ASP A 20 29.84 22.08 -37.29
N ALA A 21 30.88 21.60 -36.60
CA ALA A 21 32.12 21.11 -37.19
C ALA A 21 32.63 19.84 -36.48
N PRO A 22 33.36 18.94 -37.17
CA PRO A 22 33.90 17.74 -36.54
C PRO A 22 34.92 18.08 -35.46
N GLY A 23 34.69 17.59 -34.23
CA GLY A 23 35.65 17.64 -33.13
C GLY A 23 36.60 16.44 -33.14
N SER A 24 37.44 16.32 -32.11
CA SER A 24 38.24 15.11 -31.90
C SER A 24 37.32 13.90 -31.69
N PRO A 25 37.48 12.82 -32.47
CA PRO A 25 36.60 11.65 -32.37
C PRO A 25 36.69 11.01 -30.99
N LEU A 26 35.57 10.47 -30.52
CA LEU A 26 35.54 9.67 -29.30
C LEU A 26 36.21 8.31 -29.52
N PRO A 27 36.85 7.74 -28.49
CA PRO A 27 37.23 6.33 -28.48
C PRO A 27 36.04 5.43 -28.84
N GLU A 28 36.27 4.40 -29.67
CA GLU A 28 35.21 3.52 -30.17
C GLU A 28 34.40 2.83 -29.05
N ASP A 29 35.05 2.55 -27.91
CA ASP A 29 34.41 1.93 -26.76
C ASP A 29 33.57 2.92 -25.92
N GLU A 30 33.81 4.22 -26.07
CA GLU A 30 33.09 5.28 -25.37
C GLU A 30 31.78 5.67 -26.10
N VAL A 31 31.76 5.59 -27.43
CA VAL A 31 30.60 5.98 -28.26
C VAL A 31 29.30 5.29 -27.80
N PRO A 32 29.24 3.95 -27.58
CA PRO A 32 28.01 3.30 -27.14
C PRO A 32 27.53 3.77 -25.75
N ARG A 33 28.47 4.13 -24.85
CA ARG A 33 28.14 4.61 -23.50
C ARG A 33 27.54 6.00 -23.54
N VAL A 34 28.10 6.89 -24.35
CA VAL A 34 27.58 8.26 -24.56
C VAL A 34 26.23 8.23 -25.26
N LEU A 35 26.07 7.44 -26.32
CA LEU A 35 24.77 7.27 -26.99
C LEU A 35 23.70 6.78 -26.02
N ARG A 36 24.03 5.77 -25.20
CA ARG A 36 23.10 5.26 -24.16
C ARG A 36 22.69 6.34 -23.16
N TYR A 37 23.62 7.21 -22.74
CA TYR A 37 23.29 8.32 -21.84
C TYR A 37 22.28 9.28 -22.49
N LEU A 38 22.55 9.68 -23.74
CA LEU A 38 21.76 10.66 -24.49
C LEU A 38 20.35 10.15 -24.84
N GLU A 39 20.22 8.86 -25.15
CA GLU A 39 18.97 8.26 -25.64
C GLU A 39 18.07 7.73 -24.51
N ARG A 40 18.64 7.35 -23.37
CA ARG A 40 17.86 6.77 -22.26
C ARG A 40 17.05 7.81 -21.50
N GLN A 41 17.40 9.08 -21.58
CA GLN A 41 16.66 10.14 -20.92
C GLN A 41 15.32 10.41 -21.60
N PRO A 42 14.20 10.50 -20.86
CA PRO A 42 12.90 10.80 -21.44
C PRO A 42 12.92 12.13 -22.21
N ALA A 43 12.24 12.16 -23.35
CA ALA A 43 11.99 13.42 -24.05
C ALA A 43 11.09 14.32 -23.20
N VAL A 44 11.49 15.57 -22.99
CA VAL A 44 10.70 16.60 -22.29
C VAL A 44 9.82 17.40 -23.24
N LEU A 45 10.21 17.45 -24.51
CA LEU A 45 9.43 18.02 -25.60
C LEU A 45 9.59 17.13 -26.82
N VAL A 46 8.47 16.79 -27.46
CA VAL A 46 8.44 16.01 -28.71
C VAL A 46 7.70 16.87 -29.74
N GLY A 47 8.42 17.26 -30.78
CA GLY A 47 7.92 17.98 -31.94
C GLY A 47 7.22 17.05 -32.92
N SER A 48 6.45 17.64 -33.83
CA SER A 48 5.67 16.93 -34.83
C SER A 48 6.52 16.59 -36.07
N GLY A 49 7.55 15.73 -35.90
CA GLY A 49 8.28 15.16 -37.05
C GLY A 49 9.81 15.17 -36.92
N PHE A 50 10.46 15.11 -38.08
CA PHE A 50 11.91 15.18 -38.23
C PHE A 50 12.32 16.54 -38.81
N GLY A 51 13.44 17.06 -38.34
CA GLY A 51 14.15 18.21 -38.88
C GLY A 51 15.28 17.80 -39.83
N PRO A 52 15.86 18.78 -40.55
CA PRO A 52 16.97 18.54 -41.46
C PRO A 52 18.29 18.27 -40.71
N ASP A 53 19.04 17.29 -41.18
CA ASP A 53 20.44 17.05 -40.84
C ASP A 53 21.29 18.21 -41.36
N ARG A 54 22.01 18.89 -40.47
CA ARG A 54 22.82 20.07 -40.82
C ARG A 54 23.97 19.74 -41.78
N PHE A 55 24.43 18.48 -41.81
CA PHE A 55 25.56 18.06 -42.63
C PHE A 55 25.14 17.51 -44.00
N THR A 56 23.99 16.84 -44.09
CA THR A 56 23.51 16.21 -45.34
C THR A 56 22.30 16.89 -45.96
N GLY A 57 21.53 17.66 -45.18
CA GLY A 57 20.24 18.25 -45.57
C GLY A 57 19.05 17.27 -45.55
N GLU A 58 19.29 15.99 -45.23
CA GLU A 58 18.23 14.97 -45.16
C GLU A 58 17.30 15.21 -43.96
N VAL A 59 16.00 14.99 -44.10
CA VAL A 59 15.02 15.21 -43.04
C VAL A 59 14.85 13.95 -42.20
N ASP A 60 15.84 13.65 -41.34
CA ASP A 60 15.90 12.43 -40.52
C ASP A 60 16.25 12.67 -39.04
N VAL A 61 16.38 13.93 -38.61
CA VAL A 61 16.73 14.29 -37.23
C VAL A 61 15.47 14.41 -36.38
N PRO A 62 15.25 13.60 -35.33
CA PRO A 62 14.06 13.74 -34.50
C PRO A 62 13.97 15.13 -33.87
N GLU A 63 12.80 15.78 -33.96
CA GLU A 63 12.54 17.06 -33.31
C GLU A 63 12.17 16.85 -31.84
N SER A 64 13.08 16.31 -31.02
CA SER A 64 12.84 16.10 -29.59
C SER A 64 13.95 16.68 -28.73
N TYR A 65 13.56 17.13 -27.54
CA TYR A 65 14.48 17.62 -26.53
C TYR A 65 14.48 16.70 -25.32
N HIS A 66 15.66 16.47 -24.78
CA HIS A 66 15.92 15.60 -23.64
C HIS A 66 16.61 16.39 -22.54
N THR A 67 16.58 15.89 -21.31
CA THR A 67 17.30 16.48 -20.19
C THR A 67 17.78 15.42 -19.20
N ASP A 68 18.88 15.71 -18.51
CA ASP A 68 19.34 14.98 -17.32
C ASP A 68 19.11 15.79 -16.02
N GLY A 69 18.35 16.89 -16.10
CA GLY A 69 18.09 17.80 -15.00
C GLY A 69 19.12 18.92 -14.85
N THR A 70 20.29 18.83 -15.49
CA THR A 70 21.27 19.92 -15.57
C THR A 70 21.41 20.46 -16.99
N TRP A 71 21.54 19.55 -17.96
CA TRP A 71 21.64 19.85 -19.38
C TRP A 71 20.33 19.55 -20.09
N VAL A 72 20.04 20.35 -21.12
CA VAL A 72 19.00 20.11 -22.11
C VAL A 72 19.66 20.01 -23.47
N TRP A 73 19.36 18.96 -24.22
CA TRP A 73 19.91 18.75 -25.56
C TRP A 73 18.83 18.34 -26.55
N HIS A 74 19.07 18.67 -27.82
CA HIS A 74 18.25 18.23 -28.93
C HIS A 74 18.66 16.82 -29.37
N ALA A 75 17.72 16.04 -29.92
CA ALA A 75 17.97 14.69 -30.44
C ALA A 75 18.94 14.65 -31.63
N SER A 76 19.28 15.80 -32.20
CA SER A 76 20.41 15.93 -33.14
C SER A 76 21.75 15.50 -32.53
N VAL A 77 21.97 15.68 -31.23
CA VAL A 77 23.24 15.33 -30.58
C VAL A 77 23.53 13.82 -30.67
N PRO A 78 22.64 12.92 -30.20
CA PRO A 78 22.85 11.48 -30.40
C PRO A 78 22.78 11.08 -31.88
N HIS A 79 21.98 11.77 -32.71
CA HIS A 79 21.93 11.49 -34.15
C HIS A 79 23.27 11.72 -34.84
N TYR A 80 23.91 12.86 -34.61
CA TYR A 80 25.19 13.20 -35.23
C TYR A 80 26.35 12.39 -34.68
N LEU A 81 26.31 12.02 -33.39
CA LEU A 81 27.29 11.08 -32.85
C LEU A 81 27.20 9.71 -33.55
N ARG A 82 25.98 9.22 -33.80
CA ARG A 82 25.77 7.92 -34.44
C ARG A 82 26.09 7.93 -35.93
N LYS A 83 25.61 8.94 -36.66
CA LYS A 83 25.68 9.01 -38.12
C LYS A 83 27.02 9.55 -38.62
N HIS A 84 27.54 10.57 -37.94
CA HIS A 84 28.73 11.33 -38.40
C HIS A 84 29.95 11.16 -37.48
N GLY A 85 29.81 10.44 -36.35
CA GLY A 85 30.89 10.29 -35.36
C GLY A 85 31.23 11.59 -34.61
N ILE A 86 30.33 12.58 -34.65
CA ILE A 86 30.59 13.91 -34.08
C ILE A 86 30.24 13.88 -32.58
N PRO A 87 31.21 14.14 -31.68
CA PRO A 87 30.94 14.16 -30.24
C PRO A 87 30.01 15.31 -29.83
N PRO A 88 29.32 15.18 -28.68
CA PRO A 88 28.71 16.33 -28.00
C PRO A 88 29.75 17.40 -27.67
N GLU A 89 29.31 18.63 -27.38
CA GLU A 89 30.24 19.69 -27.02
C GLU A 89 31.08 19.34 -25.76
N PRO A 90 32.33 19.85 -25.65
CA PRO A 90 33.27 19.36 -24.63
C PRO A 90 32.77 19.43 -23.19
N ASP A 91 32.10 20.52 -22.81
CA ASP A 91 31.57 20.71 -21.46
C ASP A 91 30.44 19.71 -21.14
N PHE A 92 29.59 19.42 -22.13
CA PHE A 92 28.52 18.44 -21.97
C PHE A 92 29.09 17.02 -21.94
N LEU A 93 30.07 16.70 -22.79
CA LEU A 93 30.76 15.42 -22.76
C LEU A 93 31.50 15.20 -21.43
N ALA A 94 32.15 16.24 -20.89
CA ALA A 94 32.78 16.19 -19.56
C ALA A 94 31.75 15.93 -18.45
N HIS A 95 30.54 16.51 -18.55
CA HIS A 95 29.44 16.22 -17.64
C HIS A 95 28.99 14.76 -17.73
N ILE A 96 28.80 14.22 -18.94
CA ILE A 96 28.41 12.80 -19.15
C ILE A 96 29.44 11.85 -18.53
N ARG A 97 30.73 12.14 -18.72
CA ARG A 97 31.84 11.37 -18.13
C ARG A 97 31.85 11.46 -16.61
N ALA A 98 31.60 12.63 -16.04
CA ALA A 98 31.52 12.82 -14.59
C ALA A 98 30.35 12.07 -13.93
N GLN A 99 29.32 11.69 -14.70
CA GLN A 99 28.20 10.85 -14.28
C GLN A 99 28.44 9.35 -14.56
N ASP A 100 29.68 8.94 -14.86
CA ASP A 100 30.02 7.57 -15.27
C ASP A 100 29.15 7.05 -16.42
N HIS A 101 28.69 7.94 -17.31
CA HIS A 101 27.75 7.61 -18.40
C HIS A 101 26.43 7.01 -17.92
N ARG A 102 26.04 7.27 -16.66
CA ARG A 102 24.78 6.83 -16.07
C ARG A 102 23.82 8.03 -15.96
N PRO A 103 22.78 8.10 -16.81
CA PRO A 103 21.82 9.18 -16.74
C PRO A 103 21.08 9.17 -15.39
N PRO A 104 20.97 10.32 -14.69
CA PRO A 104 20.21 10.41 -13.44
C PRO A 104 18.70 10.30 -13.70
N TYR A 105 17.94 9.92 -12.68
CA TYR A 105 16.49 10.06 -12.74
C TYR A 105 16.10 11.54 -12.72
N VAL A 106 15.25 11.96 -13.66
CA VAL A 106 14.76 13.34 -13.74
C VAL A 106 13.31 13.40 -13.30
N ASP A 107 13.08 14.13 -12.20
CA ASP A 107 11.77 14.31 -11.62
C ASP A 107 10.76 14.90 -12.64
N LYS A 108 9.48 14.54 -12.49
CA LYS A 108 8.41 14.99 -13.38
C LYS A 108 8.25 16.52 -13.37
N LEU A 109 8.37 17.17 -12.21
CA LEU A 109 8.30 18.62 -12.10
C LEU A 109 9.50 19.28 -12.79
N LEU A 110 10.70 18.70 -12.64
CA LEU A 110 11.91 19.17 -13.30
C LEU A 110 11.81 19.06 -14.84
N ARG A 111 11.30 17.93 -15.34
CA ARG A 111 11.01 17.74 -16.79
C ARG A 111 10.00 18.74 -17.33
N ARG A 112 8.89 18.98 -16.61
CA ARG A 112 7.89 19.98 -16.98
C ARG A 112 8.46 21.39 -16.96
N THR A 113 9.39 21.67 -16.05
CA THR A 113 10.10 22.96 -15.97
C THR A 113 11.02 23.15 -17.19
N ALA A 114 11.80 22.14 -17.56
CA ALA A 114 12.63 22.17 -18.78
C ALA A 114 11.78 22.39 -20.05
N ALA A 115 10.65 21.70 -20.15
CA ALA A 115 9.72 21.86 -21.27
C ALA A 115 9.11 23.28 -21.33
N ALA A 116 8.77 23.88 -20.19
CA ALA A 116 8.25 25.24 -20.12
C ALA A 116 9.30 26.26 -20.58
N ASP A 117 10.56 26.10 -20.16
CA ASP A 117 11.68 26.97 -20.58
C ASP A 117 11.90 26.89 -22.10
N LEU A 118 11.90 25.69 -22.69
CA LEU A 118 12.02 25.48 -24.14
C LEU A 118 10.88 26.13 -24.93
N LEU A 119 9.66 26.13 -24.38
CA LEU A 119 8.47 26.71 -25.03
C LEU A 119 8.29 28.21 -24.75
N GLY A 120 9.16 28.82 -23.93
CA GLY A 120 8.98 30.20 -23.47
C GLY A 120 7.70 30.42 -22.65
N ARG A 121 7.19 29.36 -21.98
CA ARG A 121 5.96 29.40 -21.19
C ARG A 121 6.27 29.60 -19.71
N PRO A 122 5.30 30.11 -18.91
CA PRO A 122 5.45 30.16 -17.46
C PRO A 122 5.78 28.80 -16.87
N ARG A 123 6.80 28.73 -16.01
CA ARG A 123 7.20 27.50 -15.32
C ARG A 123 6.06 26.98 -14.42
N PRO A 124 5.85 25.65 -14.36
CA PRO A 124 4.85 25.07 -13.47
C PRO A 124 5.21 25.36 -12.00
N ARG A 125 4.18 25.62 -11.20
CA ARG A 125 4.32 25.65 -9.74
C ARG A 125 4.39 24.22 -9.21
N ALA A 126 5.20 24.02 -8.19
CA ALA A 126 5.29 22.75 -7.49
C ALA A 126 4.05 22.48 -6.64
N ASP A 127 3.44 21.31 -6.77
CA ASP A 127 2.42 20.81 -5.83
C ASP A 127 3.11 20.21 -4.59
N ALA A 128 2.40 20.11 -3.47
CA ALA A 128 2.86 19.36 -2.29
C ALA A 128 3.28 17.93 -2.65
N ARG A 129 2.59 17.29 -3.61
CA ARG A 129 2.93 15.96 -4.12
C ARG A 129 4.24 15.90 -4.93
N ASP A 130 4.71 17.04 -5.45
CA ASP A 130 5.96 17.11 -6.20
C ASP A 130 7.18 17.32 -5.29
N LEU A 131 6.98 17.77 -4.05
CA LEU A 131 8.08 18.26 -3.18
C LEU A 131 8.24 17.49 -1.87
N GLY A 132 7.16 16.93 -1.35
CA GLY A 132 7.13 16.29 -0.04
C GLY A 132 6.97 14.77 -0.14
N PRO A 133 7.26 14.06 0.95
CA PRO A 133 6.85 12.67 1.08
C PRO A 133 5.33 12.59 0.89
N THR A 134 4.89 11.68 0.02
CA THR A 134 3.48 11.34 -0.15
C THR A 134 2.97 10.65 1.11
N SER A 135 1.65 10.48 1.26
CA SER A 135 1.09 9.65 2.35
C SER A 135 1.64 8.23 2.32
N GLY A 136 1.94 7.69 1.14
CA GLY A 136 2.61 6.40 0.98
C GLY A 136 4.05 6.40 1.49
N ASP A 137 4.80 7.47 1.27
CA ASP A 137 6.17 7.59 1.78
C ASP A 137 6.19 7.73 3.31
N VAL A 138 5.25 8.49 3.87
CA VAL A 138 5.04 8.58 5.32
C VAL A 138 4.68 7.22 5.90
N ALA A 139 3.68 6.53 5.32
CA ALA A 139 3.30 5.19 5.75
C ALA A 139 4.49 4.21 5.71
N ALA A 140 5.29 4.23 4.63
CA ALA A 140 6.48 3.40 4.50
C ALA A 140 7.55 3.72 5.56
N ALA A 141 7.77 5.00 5.87
CA ALA A 141 8.69 5.40 6.93
C ALA A 141 8.24 4.87 8.31
N LEU A 142 6.93 4.94 8.58
CA LEU A 142 6.33 4.46 9.84
C LEU A 142 6.43 2.94 10.04
N GLU A 143 6.71 2.14 9.00
CA GLU A 143 6.91 0.69 9.14
C GLU A 143 8.26 0.32 9.77
N THR A 144 9.24 1.24 9.78
CA THR A 144 10.59 0.97 10.32
C THR A 144 10.98 1.91 11.46
N GLN A 145 10.28 3.03 11.60
CA GLN A 145 10.47 3.97 12.70
C GLN A 145 9.59 3.58 13.89
N THR A 146 10.22 3.19 15.01
CA THR A 146 9.48 2.75 16.20
C THR A 146 8.78 3.88 16.93
N ASP A 147 9.39 5.08 16.95
CA ASP A 147 8.91 6.23 17.73
C ASP A 147 8.88 7.52 16.88
N PRO A 148 8.04 7.56 15.84
CA PRO A 148 7.93 8.72 14.97
C PRO A 148 7.32 9.90 15.73
N LYS A 149 7.89 11.09 15.56
CA LYS A 149 7.32 12.33 16.09
C LYS A 149 6.30 12.88 15.09
N LEU A 150 5.03 12.66 15.38
CA LEU A 150 3.91 13.17 14.59
C LEU A 150 3.28 14.37 15.31
N ASP A 151 2.81 15.34 14.55
CA ASP A 151 1.87 16.31 15.08
C ASP A 151 0.48 15.66 15.26
N ASP A 152 -0.40 16.33 16.01
CA ASP A 152 -1.71 15.78 16.36
C ASP A 152 -2.54 15.44 15.11
N ALA A 153 -2.50 16.28 14.07
CA ALA A 153 -3.28 16.06 12.85
C ALA A 153 -2.81 14.80 12.10
N ALA A 154 -1.51 14.64 11.92
CA ALA A 154 -0.91 13.47 11.28
C ALA A 154 -1.16 12.20 12.11
N LEU A 155 -1.06 12.29 13.44
CA LEU A 155 -1.36 11.18 14.34
C LEU A 155 -2.81 10.69 14.19
N LEU A 156 -3.79 11.60 14.14
CA LEU A 156 -5.20 11.24 14.00
C LEU A 156 -5.50 10.57 12.65
N VAL A 157 -4.81 10.97 11.57
CA VAL A 157 -4.88 10.28 10.27
C VAL A 157 -4.34 8.86 10.39
N VAL A 158 -3.16 8.68 11.00
CA VAL A 158 -2.58 7.35 11.23
C VAL A 158 -3.50 6.47 12.07
N LEU A 159 -4.11 7.02 13.13
CA LEU A 159 -5.08 6.30 13.96
C LEU A 159 -6.27 5.79 13.13
N ALA A 160 -6.88 6.65 12.32
CA ALA A 160 -8.01 6.29 11.46
C ALA A 160 -7.63 5.19 10.45
N GLU A 161 -6.46 5.31 9.82
CA GLU A 161 -5.93 4.31 8.89
C GLU A 161 -5.71 2.96 9.59
N ARG A 162 -5.12 2.94 10.79
CA ARG A 162 -4.89 1.71 11.55
C ARG A 162 -6.20 1.06 11.99
N LEU A 163 -7.19 1.83 12.45
CA LEU A 163 -8.52 1.31 12.76
C LEU A 163 -9.20 0.69 11.53
N GLY A 164 -9.11 1.36 10.38
CA GLY A 164 -9.63 0.84 9.10
C GLY A 164 -8.94 -0.45 8.64
N GLN A 165 -7.61 -0.50 8.71
CA GLN A 165 -6.84 -1.72 8.38
C GLN A 165 -7.17 -2.88 9.31
N GLN A 166 -7.48 -2.60 10.57
CA GLN A 166 -7.96 -3.58 11.53
C GLN A 166 -9.45 -3.87 11.39
N GLY A 167 -10.14 -3.37 10.37
CA GLY A 167 -11.55 -3.65 10.11
C GLY A 167 -12.48 -3.21 11.24
N VAL A 168 -12.18 -2.07 11.88
CA VAL A 168 -13.12 -1.37 12.77
C VAL A 168 -14.12 -0.61 11.91
N TRP A 169 -15.40 -0.75 12.20
CA TRP A 169 -16.46 -0.10 11.43
C TRP A 169 -16.46 1.41 11.64
N PRO A 170 -16.72 2.21 10.59
CA PRO A 170 -16.84 3.65 10.71
C PRO A 170 -17.86 4.10 11.76
N GLU A 171 -18.92 3.32 11.99
CA GLU A 171 -19.98 3.61 12.97
C GLU A 171 -19.49 3.43 14.41
N ALA A 172 -18.47 2.61 14.65
CA ALA A 172 -18.00 2.30 15.99
C ALA A 172 -17.22 3.44 16.65
N TYR A 173 -16.76 4.43 15.87
CA TYR A 173 -15.95 5.52 16.41
C TYR A 173 -16.10 6.85 15.68
N ARG A 174 -15.68 7.93 16.33
CA ARG A 174 -15.49 9.26 15.72
C ARG A 174 -14.16 9.86 16.16
N ILE A 175 -13.49 10.57 15.25
CA ILE A 175 -12.28 11.35 15.53
C ILE A 175 -12.57 12.79 15.16
N ALA A 176 -12.34 13.72 16.09
CA ALA A 176 -12.70 15.14 15.96
C ALA A 176 -14.19 15.37 15.64
N ALA A 177 -15.05 14.44 16.06
CA ALA A 177 -16.49 14.52 15.99
C ALA A 177 -17.11 13.68 17.11
N ARG A 178 -18.42 13.86 17.33
CA ARG A 178 -19.22 13.10 18.31
C ARG A 178 -20.37 12.41 17.61
N ALA A 179 -20.71 11.21 18.07
CA ALA A 179 -21.90 10.49 17.65
C ALA A 179 -22.33 9.53 18.75
N ASP A 180 -23.63 9.41 18.95
CA ASP A 180 -24.20 8.42 19.85
C ASP A 180 -23.85 7.00 19.40
N HIS A 181 -23.71 6.13 20.40
CA HIS A 181 -23.34 4.74 20.24
C HIS A 181 -21.99 4.51 19.54
N ALA A 182 -21.06 5.45 19.73
CA ALA A 182 -19.71 5.39 19.19
C ALA A 182 -18.67 5.83 20.24
N TRP A 183 -17.47 5.24 20.16
CA TRP A 183 -16.31 5.75 20.89
C TRP A 183 -15.73 6.96 20.18
N CYS A 184 -15.71 8.11 20.83
CA CYS A 184 -15.30 9.37 20.24
C CYS A 184 -13.98 9.85 20.86
N LEU A 185 -13.06 10.33 20.01
CA LEU A 185 -11.84 11.02 20.41
C LEU A 185 -11.91 12.48 19.98
N ASN A 186 -11.82 13.40 20.93
CA ASN A 186 -11.96 14.84 20.67
C ASN A 186 -10.96 15.68 21.47
N ALA A 187 -10.50 16.77 20.87
CA ALA A 187 -9.81 17.83 21.60
C ALA A 187 -10.82 18.65 22.42
N THR A 188 -10.44 19.00 23.65
CA THR A 188 -11.24 19.72 24.63
C THR A 188 -10.39 20.79 25.31
N ASP A 189 -11.03 21.61 26.14
CA ASP A 189 -10.39 22.56 27.05
C ASP A 189 -9.56 21.88 28.16
N ARG A 190 -9.77 20.58 28.40
CA ARG A 190 -9.01 19.76 29.38
C ARG A 190 -7.96 18.86 28.75
N GLY A 191 -7.60 19.09 27.48
CA GLY A 191 -6.75 18.20 26.70
C GLY A 191 -7.59 17.30 25.79
N TRP A 192 -7.24 16.03 25.68
CA TRP A 192 -7.89 15.07 24.79
C TRP A 192 -8.84 14.16 25.54
N GLU A 193 -10.08 14.03 25.06
CA GLU A 193 -11.09 13.14 25.61
C GLU A 193 -11.28 11.92 24.71
N VAL A 194 -11.32 10.74 25.31
CA VAL A 194 -11.87 9.51 24.70
C VAL A 194 -13.05 9.03 25.52
N ALA A 195 -14.24 8.96 24.93
CA ALA A 195 -15.45 8.55 25.63
C ALA A 195 -16.41 7.77 24.73
N TRP A 196 -17.21 6.89 25.33
CA TRP A 196 -18.46 6.43 24.73
C TRP A 196 -19.51 7.53 24.84
N TYR A 197 -20.23 7.80 23.75
CA TYR A 197 -21.29 8.81 23.72
C TYR A 197 -22.68 8.17 23.67
N GLU A 198 -23.59 8.71 24.48
CA GLU A 198 -25.00 8.33 24.51
C GLU A 198 -25.85 9.56 24.83
N ASN A 199 -26.89 9.82 24.02
CA ASN A 199 -27.73 11.02 24.08
C ASN A 199 -26.92 12.33 24.06
N ASP A 200 -25.93 12.41 23.17
CA ASP A 200 -24.97 13.50 23.02
C ASP A 200 -24.09 13.79 24.26
N GLU A 201 -24.10 12.91 25.27
CA GLU A 201 -23.31 13.03 26.49
C GLU A 201 -22.23 11.94 26.60
N PRO A 202 -21.04 12.25 27.14
CA PRO A 202 -20.00 11.26 27.37
C PRO A 202 -20.27 10.45 28.64
N VAL A 203 -20.31 9.12 28.53
CA VAL A 203 -20.60 8.21 29.65
C VAL A 203 -19.32 7.72 30.33
N GLU A 204 -18.31 7.33 29.54
CA GLU A 204 -17.05 6.75 30.02
C GLU A 204 -15.86 7.65 29.63
N ALA A 205 -15.90 8.92 30.03
CA ALA A 205 -14.92 9.92 29.63
C ALA A 205 -13.54 9.69 30.28
N HIS A 206 -12.54 9.48 29.43
CA HIS A 206 -11.12 9.42 29.80
C HIS A 206 -10.41 10.62 29.20
N HIS A 207 -9.64 11.35 30.01
CA HIS A 207 -8.92 12.55 29.60
C HIS A 207 -7.42 12.33 29.60
N PHE A 208 -6.73 12.89 28.60
CA PHE A 208 -5.31 12.75 28.37
C PHE A 208 -4.69 14.11 28.05
N GLU A 209 -3.47 14.35 28.49
CA GLU A 209 -2.74 15.58 28.15
C GLU A 209 -2.27 15.56 26.68
N GLN A 210 -1.85 14.38 26.20
CA GLN A 210 -1.27 14.21 24.87
C GLN A 210 -2.22 13.45 23.93
N ALA A 211 -2.25 13.86 22.66
CA ALA A 211 -3.03 13.17 21.62
C ALA A 211 -2.58 11.72 21.43
N GLN A 212 -1.29 11.45 21.60
CA GLN A 212 -0.69 10.11 21.47
C GLN A 212 -1.31 9.12 22.45
N ASP A 213 -1.45 9.50 23.71
CA ASP A 213 -2.00 8.62 24.75
C ASP A 213 -3.50 8.36 24.51
N ALA A 214 -4.25 9.40 24.13
CA ALA A 214 -5.66 9.28 23.74
C ALA A 214 -5.84 8.36 22.53
N ALA A 215 -4.99 8.50 21.50
CA ALA A 215 -5.02 7.66 20.30
C ALA A 215 -4.74 6.19 20.63
N GLN A 216 -3.71 5.91 21.43
CA GLN A 216 -3.39 4.55 21.90
C GLN A 216 -4.52 3.96 22.74
N PHE A 217 -5.12 4.77 23.62
CA PHE A 217 -6.26 4.35 24.42
C PHE A 217 -7.47 4.00 23.55
N LEU A 218 -7.83 4.82 22.55
CA LEU A 218 -8.93 4.51 21.63
C LEU A 218 -8.65 3.23 20.84
N LEU A 219 -7.43 3.08 20.32
CA LEU A 219 -7.00 1.89 19.59
C LEU A 219 -7.16 0.63 20.45
N GLY A 220 -6.63 0.65 21.68
CA GLY A 220 -6.80 -0.44 22.64
C GLY A 220 -8.26 -0.71 22.97
N THR A 221 -9.03 0.34 23.24
CA THR A 221 -10.48 0.29 23.55
C THR A 221 -11.27 -0.46 22.48
N LEU A 222 -11.01 -0.17 21.20
CA LEU A 222 -11.73 -0.75 20.07
C LEU A 222 -11.23 -2.16 19.69
N LEU A 223 -9.93 -2.43 19.83
CA LEU A 223 -9.35 -3.70 19.38
C LEU A 223 -9.34 -4.80 20.45
N LEU A 224 -9.35 -4.44 21.73
CA LEU A 224 -9.33 -5.43 22.83
C LEU A 224 -10.62 -6.26 22.88
N HIS A 225 -11.78 -5.65 22.59
CA HIS A 225 -13.07 -6.32 22.58
C HIS A 225 -13.61 -6.39 21.14
N PRO A 226 -13.64 -7.57 20.49
CA PRO A 226 -14.06 -7.70 19.10
C PRO A 226 -15.44 -7.12 18.78
N ALA A 227 -16.37 -7.15 19.75
CA ALA A 227 -17.70 -6.55 19.58
C ALA A 227 -17.66 -5.02 19.45
N ARG A 228 -16.68 -4.33 20.05
CA ARG A 228 -16.54 -2.87 19.91
C ARG A 228 -16.14 -2.48 18.50
N ARG A 229 -15.48 -3.38 17.74
CA ARG A 229 -15.12 -3.14 16.34
C ARG A 229 -16.34 -2.98 15.43
N THR A 230 -17.48 -3.53 15.83
CA THR A 230 -18.74 -3.47 15.07
C THR A 230 -19.80 -2.64 15.80
N ALA A 231 -19.42 -1.81 16.78
CA ALA A 231 -20.35 -1.07 17.64
C ALA A 231 -21.41 -1.98 18.33
N GLY A 232 -21.04 -3.24 18.62
CA GLY A 232 -21.95 -4.24 19.16
C GLY A 232 -22.94 -4.82 18.15
N GLN A 233 -22.92 -4.37 16.89
CA GLN A 233 -23.78 -4.88 15.83
C GLN A 233 -23.27 -6.23 15.32
N GLU A 234 -24.19 -7.07 14.86
CA GLU A 234 -23.84 -8.26 14.09
C GLU A 234 -23.43 -7.85 12.68
N THR A 235 -22.47 -8.55 12.06
CA THR A 235 -22.17 -8.34 10.63
C THR A 235 -23.44 -8.42 9.79
N PRO A 236 -23.68 -7.48 8.87
CA PRO A 236 -24.81 -7.57 7.95
C PRO A 236 -24.72 -8.88 7.16
N LEU A 237 -25.86 -9.32 6.62
CA LEU A 237 -25.85 -10.42 5.67
C LEU A 237 -25.09 -9.97 4.42
N GLU A 238 -23.93 -10.58 4.21
CA GLU A 238 -23.14 -10.36 2.99
C GLU A 238 -23.87 -10.92 1.77
N THR A 239 -23.80 -10.16 0.68
CA THR A 239 -24.26 -10.57 -0.64
C THR A 239 -23.42 -11.72 -1.18
N SER A 240 -23.96 -12.46 -2.15
CA SER A 240 -23.20 -13.54 -2.81
C SER A 240 -21.89 -13.06 -3.45
N ALA A 241 -21.83 -11.80 -3.90
CA ALA A 241 -20.60 -11.21 -4.46
C ALA A 241 -19.55 -11.00 -3.37
N GLU A 242 -19.92 -10.38 -2.25
CA GLU A 242 -19.02 -10.17 -1.10
C GLU A 242 -18.49 -11.50 -0.54
N LEU A 243 -19.35 -12.53 -0.50
CA LEU A 243 -18.94 -13.88 -0.08
C LEU A 243 -17.93 -14.52 -1.03
N ALA A 244 -18.02 -14.24 -2.34
CA ALA A 244 -17.10 -14.74 -3.35
C ALA A 244 -15.71 -14.06 -3.26
N ASP A 245 -15.66 -12.82 -2.77
CA ASP A 245 -14.42 -12.06 -2.61
C ASP A 245 -13.56 -12.54 -1.41
N TRP A 246 -14.11 -13.37 -0.52
CA TRP A 246 -13.32 -13.95 0.57
C TRP A 246 -12.19 -14.85 0.01
N PRO A 247 -10.95 -14.68 0.50
CA PRO A 247 -9.77 -15.36 -0.06
C PRO A 247 -9.70 -16.86 0.24
N ILE A 248 -10.57 -17.34 1.13
CA ILE A 248 -10.67 -18.75 1.51
C ILE A 248 -12.14 -19.15 1.40
N GLN A 249 -12.42 -20.22 0.67
CA GLN A 249 -13.77 -20.74 0.51
C GLN A 249 -13.92 -22.08 1.25
N PRO A 250 -15.11 -22.39 1.80
CA PRO A 250 -15.41 -23.72 2.30
C PRO A 250 -15.24 -24.75 1.18
N THR A 251 -14.62 -25.89 1.51
CA THR A 251 -14.53 -27.02 0.59
C THR A 251 -15.91 -27.67 0.38
N GLU A 252 -16.04 -28.52 -0.63
CA GLU A 252 -17.27 -29.27 -0.89
C GLU A 252 -17.79 -29.99 0.36
N GLY A 253 -19.10 -29.84 0.62
CA GLY A 253 -19.78 -30.42 1.78
C GLY A 253 -19.62 -29.65 3.08
N GLU A 254 -18.74 -28.65 3.17
CA GLU A 254 -18.67 -27.76 4.35
C GLU A 254 -19.78 -26.69 4.32
N PRO A 255 -20.23 -26.22 5.50
CA PRO A 255 -21.16 -25.10 5.60
C PRO A 255 -20.68 -23.87 4.80
N PRO A 256 -21.58 -23.18 4.07
CA PRO A 256 -21.23 -21.93 3.39
C PRO A 256 -20.85 -20.84 4.40
N LEU A 257 -20.08 -19.84 3.94
CA LEU A 257 -19.67 -18.69 4.77
C LEU A 257 -20.84 -17.85 5.30
N THR A 258 -22.05 -17.99 4.74
CA THR A 258 -23.28 -17.38 5.28
C THR A 258 -23.62 -17.88 6.68
N LEU A 259 -23.15 -19.07 7.07
CA LEU A 259 -23.36 -19.63 8.40
C LEU A 259 -22.33 -19.15 9.44
N LEU A 260 -21.48 -18.20 9.06
CA LEU A 260 -20.52 -17.54 9.94
C LEU A 260 -20.74 -16.02 9.94
N ARG A 261 -20.95 -15.44 11.12
CA ARG A 261 -20.96 -13.98 11.34
C ARG A 261 -19.62 -13.48 11.87
N ASN A 262 -19.40 -12.17 11.83
CA ASN A 262 -18.20 -11.50 12.35
C ASN A 262 -16.90 -12.09 11.77
N LYS A 263 -16.95 -12.43 10.48
CA LYS A 263 -15.83 -13.04 9.75
C LYS A 263 -14.65 -12.09 9.67
N ARG A 264 -13.44 -12.63 9.79
CA ARG A 264 -12.18 -11.89 9.61
C ARG A 264 -11.02 -12.84 9.31
N ILE A 265 -10.03 -12.36 8.58
CA ILE A 265 -8.78 -13.09 8.40
C ILE A 265 -7.95 -12.96 9.67
N VAL A 266 -7.54 -14.10 10.22
CA VAL A 266 -6.62 -14.18 11.37
C VAL A 266 -5.49 -15.15 11.06
N ARG A 267 -4.42 -15.06 11.83
CA ARG A 267 -3.30 -16.00 11.75
C ARG A 267 -3.30 -16.89 12.99
N LEU A 268 -3.58 -18.17 12.83
CA LEU A 268 -3.37 -19.16 13.89
C LEU A 268 -1.87 -19.33 14.10
N ALA A 269 -1.43 -19.28 15.35
CA ALA A 269 -0.02 -19.45 15.69
C ALA A 269 0.38 -20.93 15.65
N ALA A 270 1.68 -21.20 15.49
CA ALA A 270 2.20 -22.52 15.75
C ALA A 270 1.96 -22.90 17.22
N GLY A 271 1.58 -24.14 17.47
CA GLY A 271 1.17 -24.66 18.79
C GLY A 271 -0.32 -24.57 19.07
N THR A 272 -1.10 -23.76 18.32
CA THR A 272 -2.55 -23.68 18.52
C THR A 272 -3.21 -25.04 18.24
N VAL A 273 -4.08 -25.49 19.15
CA VAL A 273 -4.90 -26.69 18.96
C VAL A 273 -6.26 -26.28 18.40
N VAL A 274 -6.74 -27.02 17.41
CA VAL A 274 -8.07 -26.84 16.79
C VAL A 274 -8.84 -28.15 16.80
N LEU A 275 -10.16 -28.04 16.91
CA LEU A 275 -11.10 -29.15 16.95
C LEU A 275 -11.81 -29.31 15.61
N ARG A 276 -12.01 -30.53 15.14
CA ARG A 276 -12.79 -30.84 13.95
C ARG A 276 -13.89 -31.85 14.26
N PHE A 277 -15.08 -31.58 13.73
CA PHE A 277 -16.18 -32.53 13.62
C PHE A 277 -16.36 -32.92 12.14
N GLY A 278 -16.11 -34.18 11.81
CA GLY A 278 -16.19 -34.74 10.45
C GLY A 278 -14.84 -35.23 9.90
N GLY A 279 -14.90 -35.93 8.74
CA GLY A 279 -13.73 -36.51 8.07
C GLY A 279 -12.71 -35.47 7.56
N ASP A 280 -11.51 -35.87 7.16
CA ASP A 280 -10.39 -34.96 6.84
C ASP A 280 -10.49 -34.20 5.48
N GLY A 281 -11.54 -34.47 4.69
CA GLY A 281 -11.73 -33.86 3.37
C GLY A 281 -12.22 -32.42 3.40
N GLY A 282 -12.69 -31.94 4.55
CA GLY A 282 -13.16 -30.58 4.71
C GLY A 282 -12.14 -29.65 5.37
N ASN A 283 -12.43 -28.35 5.35
CA ASN A 283 -11.52 -27.31 5.86
C ASN A 283 -12.08 -26.51 7.05
N LEU A 284 -13.24 -26.87 7.59
CA LEU A 284 -13.80 -26.24 8.78
C LEU A 284 -13.25 -26.87 10.07
N VAL A 285 -12.64 -26.05 10.93
CA VAL A 285 -12.24 -26.44 12.27
C VAL A 285 -12.78 -25.41 13.27
N HIS A 286 -12.68 -25.69 14.55
CA HIS A 286 -13.20 -24.86 15.63
C HIS A 286 -12.14 -24.66 16.71
N HIS A 287 -12.41 -23.74 17.63
CA HIS A 287 -11.67 -23.63 18.88
C HIS A 287 -11.70 -24.98 19.63
N ASP A 288 -10.62 -25.35 20.32
CA ASP A 288 -10.41 -26.69 20.88
C ASP A 288 -11.37 -27.08 22.01
N GLU A 289 -11.96 -26.09 22.67
CA GLU A 289 -13.01 -26.22 23.70
C GLU A 289 -14.45 -26.10 23.16
N THR A 290 -14.63 -26.09 21.83
CA THR A 290 -15.95 -25.95 21.22
C THR A 290 -16.87 -27.12 21.55
N ARG A 291 -18.07 -26.84 22.04
CA ARG A 291 -19.13 -27.85 22.23
C ARG A 291 -19.90 -28.06 20.92
N PHE A 292 -20.17 -29.32 20.56
CA PHE A 292 -20.87 -29.66 19.32
C PHE A 292 -22.16 -28.84 19.05
N PRO A 293 -23.09 -28.63 20.02
CA PRO A 293 -24.31 -27.86 19.76
C PRO A 293 -24.08 -26.41 19.31
N THR A 294 -22.92 -25.84 19.62
CA THR A 294 -22.59 -24.45 19.22
C THR A 294 -22.07 -24.34 17.78
N THR A 295 -21.80 -25.47 17.12
CA THR A 295 -21.22 -25.52 15.77
C THR A 295 -22.25 -25.33 14.66
N SER A 296 -23.54 -25.55 14.97
CA SER A 296 -24.63 -25.57 13.99
C SER A 296 -24.44 -26.60 12.86
N LEU A 297 -23.66 -27.66 13.11
CA LEU A 297 -23.41 -28.74 12.17
C LEU A 297 -24.47 -29.87 12.27
N PRO A 298 -24.66 -30.66 11.19
CA PRO A 298 -25.45 -31.88 11.24
C PRO A 298 -24.91 -32.90 12.25
N ILE A 299 -25.80 -33.52 13.04
CA ILE A 299 -25.48 -34.36 14.21
C ILE A 299 -24.58 -35.56 13.88
N GLU A 300 -24.63 -36.08 12.65
CA GLU A 300 -23.77 -37.17 12.20
C GLU A 300 -22.27 -36.85 12.30
N ARG A 301 -21.90 -35.56 12.24
CA ARG A 301 -20.51 -35.12 12.34
C ARG A 301 -19.93 -35.21 13.75
N GLU A 302 -20.77 -35.27 14.78
CA GLU A 302 -20.34 -35.38 16.18
C GLU A 302 -19.53 -36.66 16.43
N ARG A 303 -19.81 -37.72 15.66
CA ARG A 303 -19.12 -39.01 15.78
C ARG A 303 -17.64 -38.96 15.38
N ASP A 304 -17.28 -38.01 14.52
CA ASP A 304 -15.94 -37.88 13.96
C ASP A 304 -15.21 -36.67 14.57
N GLU A 305 -14.99 -36.72 15.88
CA GLU A 305 -14.25 -35.69 16.61
C GLU A 305 -12.73 -35.93 16.55
N ARG A 306 -11.96 -34.92 16.13
CA ARG A 306 -10.49 -34.97 16.06
C ARG A 306 -9.87 -33.63 16.40
N LYS A 307 -8.76 -33.66 17.15
CA LYS A 307 -7.94 -32.47 17.41
C LYS A 307 -6.69 -32.46 16.53
N TYR A 308 -6.28 -31.26 16.12
CA TYR A 308 -5.05 -31.03 15.36
C TYR A 308 -4.25 -29.91 16.01
N ARG A 309 -2.93 -30.02 16.01
CA ARG A 309 -2.03 -28.93 16.38
C ARG A 309 -1.53 -28.25 15.12
N VAL A 310 -1.54 -26.92 15.12
CA VAL A 310 -0.96 -26.08 14.08
C VAL A 310 0.56 -26.08 14.22
N CYS A 311 1.29 -26.55 13.21
CA CYS A 311 2.76 -26.68 13.27
C CYS A 311 3.50 -25.44 12.75
N ARG A 312 2.83 -24.64 11.92
CA ARG A 312 3.34 -23.35 11.41
C ARG A 312 2.19 -22.36 11.30
N PRO A 313 2.44 -21.04 11.34
CA PRO A 313 1.37 -20.07 11.28
C PRO A 313 0.48 -20.22 10.02
N LEU A 314 -0.84 -20.25 10.20
CA LEU A 314 -1.82 -20.40 9.12
C LEU A 314 -2.76 -19.20 9.08
N SER A 315 -2.91 -18.58 7.90
CA SER A 315 -3.94 -17.57 7.65
C SER A 315 -5.28 -18.28 7.39
N VAL A 316 -6.29 -17.95 8.18
CA VAL A 316 -7.61 -18.61 8.18
C VAL A 316 -8.71 -17.56 8.25
N ILE A 317 -9.93 -17.90 7.82
CA ILE A 317 -11.11 -17.12 8.18
C ILE A 317 -11.55 -17.56 9.57
N LEU A 318 -11.54 -16.66 10.55
CA LEU A 318 -12.28 -16.83 11.79
C LEU A 318 -13.70 -16.32 11.59
N GLY A 319 -14.69 -17.06 12.06
CA GLY A 319 -16.08 -16.60 12.14
C GLY A 319 -16.81 -17.22 13.34
N ILE A 320 -17.95 -16.64 13.71
CA ILE A 320 -18.83 -17.17 14.76
C ILE A 320 -19.99 -17.89 14.10
N ALA A 321 -20.21 -19.16 14.45
CA ALA A 321 -21.33 -19.94 13.92
C ALA A 321 -22.67 -19.26 14.26
N VAL A 322 -23.53 -19.09 13.25
CA VAL A 322 -24.89 -18.58 13.46
C VAL A 322 -25.83 -19.71 13.93
N PRO A 323 -26.94 -19.41 14.61
CA PRO A 323 -27.96 -20.40 14.91
C PRO A 323 -28.53 -21.02 13.63
N TRP A 324 -28.59 -22.35 13.53
CA TRP A 324 -29.11 -23.04 12.35
C TRP A 324 -29.59 -24.45 12.70
N ALA A 325 -30.60 -24.95 11.98
CA ALA A 325 -31.16 -26.30 12.15
C ALA A 325 -31.51 -26.67 13.60
N GLY A 326 -32.03 -25.71 14.38
CA GLY A 326 -32.41 -25.92 15.79
C GLY A 326 -31.25 -25.90 16.79
N LEU A 327 -30.02 -25.64 16.33
CA LEU A 327 -28.84 -25.47 17.18
C LEU A 327 -28.57 -23.99 17.48
N PRO A 328 -28.07 -23.66 18.69
CA PRO A 328 -27.89 -22.29 19.14
C PRO A 328 -26.76 -21.52 18.44
N GLY A 329 -25.83 -22.20 17.74
CA GLY A 329 -24.63 -21.55 17.21
C GLY A 329 -23.69 -21.04 18.31
N GLY A 330 -22.80 -20.12 17.94
CA GLY A 330 -21.87 -19.46 18.85
C GLY A 330 -20.45 -20.05 18.89
N ALA A 331 -20.17 -21.14 18.19
CA ALA A 331 -18.81 -21.67 18.08
C ALA A 331 -17.87 -20.68 17.39
N VAL A 332 -16.66 -20.54 17.93
CA VAL A 332 -15.55 -19.89 17.23
C VAL A 332 -15.01 -20.90 16.22
N SER A 333 -15.20 -20.60 14.95
CA SER A 333 -14.88 -21.47 13.82
C SER A 333 -13.78 -20.86 12.97
N TYR A 334 -12.97 -21.72 12.37
CA TYR A 334 -11.89 -21.38 11.46
C TYR A 334 -12.07 -22.13 10.14
N VAL A 335 -12.08 -21.42 9.03
CA VAL A 335 -12.03 -22.02 7.68
C VAL A 335 -10.58 -21.97 7.21
N LEU A 336 -9.98 -23.13 7.03
CA LEU A 336 -8.60 -23.30 6.60
C LEU A 336 -8.48 -23.11 5.07
N PRO A 337 -7.30 -22.70 4.54
CA PRO A 337 -7.11 -22.50 3.09
C PRO A 337 -7.34 -23.73 2.19
N ARG A 338 -7.26 -24.93 2.77
CA ARG A 338 -7.34 -26.24 2.10
C ARG A 338 -7.91 -27.26 3.08
N ALA A 339 -8.23 -28.45 2.58
CA ALA A 339 -8.73 -29.54 3.40
C ALA A 339 -7.72 -29.93 4.49
N VAL A 340 -8.23 -30.46 5.61
CA VAL A 340 -7.39 -30.91 6.73
C VAL A 340 -6.36 -31.94 6.28
N ARG A 341 -6.71 -32.87 5.38
CA ARG A 341 -5.78 -33.85 4.81
C ARG A 341 -4.56 -33.22 4.13
N ASP A 342 -4.72 -32.09 3.44
CA ASP A 342 -3.65 -31.44 2.69
C ASP A 342 -2.68 -30.76 3.65
N HIS A 343 -3.22 -30.16 4.70
CA HIS A 343 -2.44 -29.54 5.75
C HIS A 343 -1.72 -30.55 6.64
N VAL A 344 -2.28 -31.75 6.83
CA VAL A 344 -1.56 -32.85 7.47
C VAL A 344 -0.43 -33.35 6.57
N THR A 345 -0.68 -33.47 5.27
CA THR A 345 0.30 -33.96 4.29
C THR A 345 1.48 -33.01 4.13
N ASP A 346 1.26 -31.69 4.14
CA ASP A 346 2.33 -30.70 4.04
C ASP A 346 2.97 -30.33 5.40
N GLY A 347 2.55 -30.99 6.48
CA GLY A 347 3.07 -30.81 7.83
C GLY A 347 2.66 -29.51 8.51
N SER A 348 1.67 -28.78 8.01
CA SER A 348 1.14 -27.58 8.67
C SER A 348 0.15 -27.87 9.79
N LEU A 349 -0.50 -29.03 9.76
CA LEU A 349 -1.25 -29.60 10.87
C LEU A 349 -0.67 -30.97 11.24
N GLU A 350 -0.70 -31.31 12.52
CA GLU A 350 -0.46 -32.67 12.99
C GLU A 350 -1.63 -33.14 13.84
N ARG A 351 -1.91 -34.45 13.83
CA ARG A 351 -2.95 -35.00 14.71
C ARG A 351 -2.51 -34.82 16.17
N PHE A 352 -3.37 -34.21 16.97
CA PHE A 352 -3.11 -33.98 18.38
C PHE A 352 -3.91 -34.98 19.21
N VAL A 353 -3.19 -35.79 19.99
CA VAL A 353 -3.76 -36.64 21.03
C VAL A 353 -3.27 -36.04 22.34
N GLY A 354 -4.13 -35.24 22.95
CA GLY A 354 -3.90 -34.57 24.22
C GLY A 354 -4.40 -35.39 25.40
#